data_AF-A0A3B3BWQ2-F1
#
_entry.id   AF-A0A3B3BWQ2-F1
#
_cell.length_a   1.000
_cell.length_b   1.000
_cell.length_c   1.000
_cell.angle_alpha   90.00
_cell.angle_beta   90.00
_cell.angle_gamma   90.00
#
_symmetry.space_group_name_H-M   'P 1'
#
loop_
_entity.id
_entity.type
_entity.pdbx_description
1 polymer ?
#
loop_
_entity_poly.entity_id
_entity_poly.type
_entity_poly.pdbx_seq_one_letter_code
_entity_poly.pdbx_strand_id
1 'polypeptide(L)'
;MKSSWCTEDGKNSQAWELPAAAGLQDGRRLVVDLEMPVQIPDDSDFSSFRDQVLSEDGWKSRYNKSGVTVWCREEESCAVQKLKMRIVCKDLPAETLYDVLHDINYRKKWDANMIDTYDIGRLTVNADVGYYSWRCPSPLKNRDFVTMRSWLPLGNDYLIINYSVKHPALYQSGW
;
A
#
# COMPACT_ATOMS: atom_id res chain seq x y z
N MET A 1 -3.94 -2.52 1.28
CA MET A 1 -4.39 -1.17 1.70
C MET A 1 -3.18 -0.25 1.55
N LYS A 2 -2.97 0.52 0.47
CA LYS A 2 -3.74 0.71 -0.78
C LYS A 2 -3.66 -0.49 -1.74
N SER A 3 -4.75 -0.76 -2.45
CA SER A 3 -4.76 -1.40 -3.78
C SER A 3 -6.15 -1.23 -4.41
N SER A 4 -6.24 -0.37 -5.41
CA SER A 4 -7.03 -0.58 -6.63
C SER A 4 -6.76 0.59 -7.58
N TRP A 5 -6.58 0.24 -8.85
CA TRP A 5 -6.42 1.14 -9.98
C TRP A 5 -7.76 1.20 -10.71
N CYS A 6 -8.25 2.40 -10.95
CA CYS A 6 -9.23 2.65 -12.01
C CYS A 6 -8.60 3.72 -12.92
N THR A 7 -8.29 3.32 -14.15
CA THR A 7 -7.94 4.24 -15.23
C THR A 7 -9.24 4.74 -15.85
N GLU A 8 -9.50 6.04 -15.76
CA GLU A 8 -10.23 6.75 -16.81
C GLU A 8 -9.47 8.03 -17.12
N ASP A 9 -8.99 8.09 -18.36
CA ASP A 9 -8.26 9.20 -18.93
C ASP A 9 -9.12 10.45 -19.04
N GLY A 10 -8.51 11.57 -18.68
CA GLY A 10 -9.01 12.92 -18.88
C GLY A 10 -7.91 13.85 -19.41
N LYS A 11 -7.32 13.48 -20.56
CA LYS A 11 -6.59 14.31 -21.55
C LYS A 11 -5.10 14.64 -21.33
N ASN A 12 -4.33 14.05 -22.27
CA ASN A 12 -3.09 14.49 -22.93
C ASN A 12 -1.79 14.48 -22.09
N SER A 13 -0.73 13.75 -22.49
CA SER A 13 -0.13 13.85 -23.83
C SER A 13 0.76 12.63 -24.19
N GLN A 14 0.69 12.26 -25.47
CA GLN A 14 1.69 11.55 -26.31
C GLN A 14 1.89 10.03 -26.18
N ALA A 15 1.03 9.33 -26.93
CA ALA A 15 1.36 8.39 -28.02
C ALA A 15 2.61 7.49 -27.90
N TRP A 16 2.35 6.20 -27.73
CA TRP A 16 2.95 5.18 -28.59
C TRP A 16 1.83 4.24 -29.06
N GLU A 17 1.68 4.09 -30.37
CA GLU A 17 0.80 3.09 -30.98
C GLU A 17 1.50 1.73 -30.92
N LEU A 18 0.78 0.67 -30.50
CA LEU A 18 1.15 -0.71 -30.81
C LEU A 18 0.30 -1.20 -32.00
N PRO A 19 0.87 -2.05 -32.87
CA PRO A 19 0.21 -2.46 -34.10
C PRO A 19 -1.03 -3.32 -33.80
N ALA A 20 -2.05 -3.18 -34.65
CA ALA A 20 -3.27 -3.95 -34.61
C ALA A 20 -2.96 -5.46 -34.57
N ALA A 21 -3.37 -6.13 -33.49
CA ALA A 21 -3.33 -7.58 -33.41
C ALA A 21 -4.44 -8.17 -34.30
N ALA A 22 -4.04 -8.69 -35.46
CA ALA A 22 -4.85 -9.55 -36.29
C ALA A 22 -5.02 -10.93 -35.60
N GLY A 23 -6.22 -11.48 -35.72
CA GLY A 23 -6.43 -12.94 -35.74
C GLY A 23 -6.73 -13.61 -34.39
N LEU A 24 -8.00 -13.95 -34.23
CA LEU A 24 -8.51 -14.95 -33.29
C LEU A 24 -7.88 -16.33 -33.57
N GLN A 25 -7.45 -17.07 -32.55
CA GLN A 25 -7.85 -18.46 -32.26
C GLN A 25 -7.03 -19.09 -31.11
N ASP A 26 -7.75 -19.88 -30.32
CA ASP A 26 -7.32 -20.82 -29.28
C ASP A 26 -7.44 -20.36 -27.81
N GLY A 27 -8.22 -21.15 -27.06
CA GLY A 27 -8.74 -20.87 -25.73
C GLY A 27 -7.71 -21.07 -24.63
N ARG A 28 -6.82 -20.10 -24.44
CA ARG A 28 -5.99 -19.99 -23.23
C ARG A 28 -6.08 -18.58 -22.67
N ARG A 29 -6.64 -18.51 -21.45
CA ARG A 29 -6.35 -17.58 -20.35
C ARG A 29 -5.83 -16.21 -20.81
N LEU A 30 -6.65 -15.17 -20.65
CA LEU A 30 -6.19 -13.78 -20.66
C LEU A 30 -5.13 -13.61 -19.57
N VAL A 31 -3.86 -13.82 -19.93
CA VAL A 31 -2.73 -13.41 -19.12
C VAL A 31 -2.55 -11.93 -19.42
N VAL A 32 -3.18 -11.09 -18.61
CA VAL A 32 -2.86 -9.67 -18.59
C VAL A 32 -1.55 -9.54 -17.84
N ASP A 33 -0.44 -9.85 -18.53
CA ASP A 33 0.91 -9.52 -18.09
C ASP A 33 1.13 -8.02 -18.27
N LEU A 34 0.56 -7.24 -17.36
CA LEU A 34 1.00 -5.87 -17.10
C LEU A 34 1.93 -5.91 -15.89
N GLU A 35 3.17 -6.38 -16.11
CA GLU A 35 4.25 -6.18 -15.14
C GLU A 35 4.65 -4.70 -15.16
N MET A 36 3.96 -3.88 -14.37
CA MET A 36 4.47 -2.55 -14.06
C MET A 36 5.78 -2.71 -13.26
N PRO A 37 6.90 -2.10 -13.70
CA PRO A 37 8.14 -2.17 -12.96
C PRO A 37 7.97 -1.55 -11.58
N VAL A 38 8.60 -2.13 -10.56
CA VAL A 38 8.62 -1.56 -9.20
C VAL A 38 9.20 -0.14 -9.26
N GLN A 39 8.40 0.86 -8.86
CA GLN A 39 8.79 2.27 -8.79
C GLN A 39 9.10 2.66 -7.34
N ILE A 40 10.27 3.24 -7.11
CA ILE A 40 10.62 3.77 -5.80
C ILE A 40 9.96 5.15 -5.67
N PRO A 41 9.16 5.40 -4.62
CA PRO A 41 8.47 6.68 -4.43
C PRO A 41 9.44 7.85 -4.44
N ASP A 42 9.11 8.88 -5.20
CA ASP A 42 9.85 10.14 -5.25
C ASP A 42 9.20 11.23 -4.37
N ASP A 43 9.75 12.44 -4.39
CA ASP A 43 9.26 13.57 -3.61
C ASP A 43 7.80 13.96 -3.96
N SER A 44 7.38 13.74 -5.21
CA SER A 44 6.00 13.99 -5.63
C SER A 44 5.05 12.97 -5.02
N ASP A 45 5.43 11.70 -4.96
CA ASP A 45 4.66 10.65 -4.30
C ASP A 45 4.48 10.93 -2.80
N PHE A 46 5.54 11.35 -2.12
CA PHE A 46 5.48 11.74 -0.70
C PHE A 46 4.60 12.96 -0.47
N SER A 47 4.72 13.98 -1.31
CA SER A 47 3.88 15.18 -1.25
C SER A 47 2.41 14.85 -1.47
N SER A 48 2.11 14.09 -2.52
CA SER A 48 0.75 13.64 -2.83
C SER A 48 0.16 12.77 -1.72
N PHE A 49 0.95 11.88 -1.12
CA PHE A 49 0.50 11.08 0.00
C PHE A 49 0.16 11.94 1.22
N ARG A 50 1.03 12.90 1.56
CA ARG A 50 0.77 13.86 2.65
C ARG A 50 -0.52 14.62 2.41
N ASP A 51 -0.73 15.16 1.21
CA ASP A 51 -1.93 15.90 0.86
C ASP A 51 -3.19 15.02 0.97
N GLN A 52 -3.12 13.76 0.54
CA GLN A 52 -4.23 12.81 0.68
C GLN A 52 -4.59 12.50 2.14
N VAL A 53 -3.58 12.41 3.02
CA VAL A 53 -3.79 12.17 4.46
C VAL A 53 -4.40 13.41 5.12
N LEU A 54 -3.90 14.60 4.79
CA LEU A 54 -4.36 15.86 5.39
C LEU A 54 -5.70 16.36 4.82
N SER A 55 -6.02 16.03 3.57
CA SER A 55 -7.26 16.47 2.92
C SER A 55 -8.50 15.88 3.58
N GLU A 56 -9.51 16.72 3.83
CA GLU A 56 -10.83 16.30 4.30
C GLU A 56 -11.79 16.00 3.14
N ASP A 57 -11.42 16.34 1.90
CA ASP A 57 -12.29 16.24 0.74
C ASP A 57 -12.60 14.79 0.35
N GLY A 58 -13.88 14.53 0.07
CA GLY A 58 -14.41 13.20 -0.23
C GLY A 58 -14.36 12.18 0.93
N TRP A 59 -13.86 12.55 2.12
CA TRP A 59 -13.74 11.65 3.27
C TRP A 59 -14.97 11.73 4.19
N LYS A 60 -15.69 10.62 4.34
CA LYS A 60 -16.83 10.51 5.27
C LYS A 60 -16.38 9.87 6.58
N SER A 61 -16.48 10.60 7.69
CA SER A 61 -16.19 10.04 9.02
C SER A 61 -17.19 8.92 9.35
N ARG A 62 -16.66 7.75 9.73
CA ARG A 62 -17.46 6.58 10.15
C ARG A 62 -17.28 6.25 11.64
N TYR A 63 -16.21 6.74 12.26
CA TYR A 63 -15.93 6.55 13.67
C TYR A 63 -15.18 7.76 14.22
N ASN A 64 -15.57 8.25 15.40
CA ASN A 64 -14.84 9.29 16.10
C ASN A 64 -15.04 9.16 17.61
N LYS A 65 -14.06 8.61 18.33
CA LYS A 65 -14.12 8.44 19.78
C LYS A 65 -12.71 8.32 20.37
N SER A 66 -12.52 8.86 21.58
CA SER A 66 -11.30 8.70 22.38
C SER A 66 -9.98 9.01 21.64
N GLY A 67 -9.95 10.09 20.86
CA GLY A 67 -8.75 10.49 20.11
C GLY A 67 -8.47 9.65 18.86
N VAL A 68 -9.38 8.74 18.49
CA VAL A 68 -9.35 7.96 17.26
C VAL A 68 -10.46 8.42 16.33
N THR A 69 -10.10 8.72 15.07
CA THR A 69 -11.05 9.05 14.02
C THR A 69 -10.78 8.18 12.80
N VAL A 70 -11.83 7.62 12.20
CA VAL A 70 -11.77 6.79 10.98
C VAL A 70 -12.70 7.38 9.93
N TRP A 71 -12.19 7.55 8.72
CA TRP A 71 -12.93 8.00 7.55
C TRP A 71 -12.90 6.94 6.45
N CYS A 72 -13.97 6.88 5.67
CA CYS A 72 -14.05 6.11 4.44
C CYS A 72 -14.23 7.05 3.26
N ARG A 73 -13.59 6.73 2.13
CA ARG A 73 -13.88 7.35 0.84
C ARG A 73 -14.37 6.27 -0.11
N GLU A 74 -15.60 6.45 -0.58
CA GLU A 74 -16.20 5.66 -1.64
C GLU A 74 -15.62 6.15 -2.98
N GLU A 75 -15.17 5.23 -3.82
CA GLU A 75 -14.80 5.53 -5.21
C GLU A 75 -15.77 4.76 -6.09
N GLU A 76 -16.54 5.48 -6.90
CA GLU A 76 -17.73 4.96 -7.63
C GLU A 76 -17.41 3.77 -8.56
N SER A 77 -16.15 3.64 -8.96
CA SER A 77 -15.65 2.59 -9.85
C SER A 77 -14.84 1.49 -9.17
N CYS A 78 -14.74 1.49 -7.83
CA CYS A 78 -13.85 0.59 -7.12
C CYS A 78 -14.58 -0.39 -6.21
N ALA A 79 -14.32 -1.69 -6.40
CA ALA A 79 -14.77 -2.74 -5.47
C ALA A 79 -14.11 -2.64 -4.08
N VAL A 80 -13.10 -1.76 -3.91
CA VAL A 80 -12.33 -1.57 -2.68
C VAL A 80 -12.46 -0.13 -2.19
N GLN A 81 -12.84 0.05 -0.93
CA GLN A 81 -12.94 1.38 -0.33
C GLN A 81 -11.59 1.83 0.25
N LYS A 82 -11.31 3.13 0.17
CA LYS A 82 -10.16 3.73 0.87
C LYS A 82 -10.57 4.07 2.29
N LEU A 83 -9.73 3.70 3.27
CA LEU A 83 -9.90 4.12 4.65
C LEU A 83 -8.73 5.02 5.07
N LYS A 84 -9.04 5.98 5.92
CA LYS A 84 -8.08 6.85 6.60
C LYS A 84 -8.34 6.78 8.09
N MET A 85 -7.27 6.74 8.89
CA MET A 85 -7.35 6.71 10.34
C MET A 85 -6.40 7.74 10.94
N ARG A 86 -6.86 8.44 11.97
CA ARG A 86 -6.03 9.34 12.79
C ARG A 86 -6.13 8.89 14.23
N ILE A 87 -4.98 8.76 14.88
CA ILE A 87 -4.84 8.45 16.30
C ILE A 87 -4.03 9.58 16.94
N VAL A 88 -4.52 10.13 18.05
CA VAL A 88 -3.80 11.15 18.81
C VAL A 88 -3.11 10.49 20.00
N CYS A 89 -1.77 10.42 19.96
CA CYS A 89 -0.92 9.92 21.04
C CYS A 89 -0.35 11.13 21.81
N LYS A 90 -0.86 11.43 23.01
CA LYS A 90 -0.48 12.65 23.76
C LYS A 90 0.90 12.58 24.43
N ASP A 91 1.28 11.39 24.86
CA ASP A 91 2.45 11.18 25.74
C ASP A 91 3.57 10.39 25.04
N LEU A 92 3.63 10.47 23.70
CA LEU A 92 4.59 9.74 22.88
C LEU A 92 5.19 10.68 21.83
N PRO A 93 6.53 10.80 21.74
CA PRO A 93 7.15 11.56 20.67
C PRO A 93 7.01 10.81 19.34
N ALA A 94 6.96 11.57 18.23
CA ALA A 94 6.75 11.00 16.89
C ALA A 94 7.84 10.00 16.48
N GLU A 95 9.08 10.25 16.90
CA GLU A 95 10.23 9.36 16.68
C GLU A 95 10.03 7.96 17.27
N THR A 96 9.44 7.83 18.46
CA THR A 96 9.17 6.53 19.06
C THR A 96 8.16 5.74 18.24
N LEU A 97 7.11 6.39 17.72
CA LEU A 97 6.16 5.72 16.84
C LEU A 97 6.82 5.32 15.52
N TYR A 98 7.68 6.17 14.99
CA TYR A 98 8.46 5.90 13.78
C TYR A 98 9.37 4.67 13.95
N ASP A 99 10.09 4.56 15.07
CA ASP A 99 10.93 3.41 15.41
C ASP A 99 10.10 2.12 15.55
N VAL A 100 8.97 2.18 16.26
CA VAL A 100 8.06 1.04 16.43
C VAL A 100 7.54 0.52 15.08
N LEU A 101 7.27 1.41 14.12
CA LEU A 101 6.81 1.04 12.79
C LEU A 101 7.93 0.46 11.89
N HIS A 102 9.19 0.80 12.15
CA HIS A 102 10.34 0.27 11.40
C HIS A 102 10.85 -1.05 11.97
N ASP A 103 10.74 -1.29 13.27
CA ASP A 103 11.28 -2.47 13.92
C ASP A 103 10.43 -3.73 13.68
N ILE A 104 10.78 -4.47 12.63
CA ILE A 104 10.15 -5.74 12.27
C ILE A 104 10.29 -6.82 13.36
N ASN A 105 11.34 -6.75 14.19
CA ASN A 105 11.55 -7.71 15.27
C ASN A 105 10.66 -7.36 16.46
N TYR A 106 10.51 -6.08 16.76
CA TYR A 106 9.58 -5.62 17.80
C TYR A 106 8.12 -5.84 17.40
N ARG A 107 7.80 -5.82 16.10
CA ARG A 107 6.46 -6.18 15.60
C ARG A 107 5.98 -7.55 16.06
N LYS A 108 6.89 -8.52 16.21
CA LYS A 108 6.61 -9.87 16.76
C LYS A 108 6.08 -9.84 18.19
N LYS A 109 6.35 -8.77 18.94
CA LYS A 109 5.94 -8.63 20.34
C LYS A 109 4.55 -8.01 20.50
N TRP A 110 4.20 -7.04 19.66
CA TRP A 110 2.98 -6.25 19.86
C TRP A 110 1.86 -6.55 18.85
N ASP A 111 2.18 -7.02 17.65
CA ASP A 111 1.17 -7.39 16.66
C ASP A 111 0.70 -8.83 16.89
N ALA A 112 -0.38 -8.98 17.65
CA ALA A 112 -0.95 -10.28 18.02
C ALA A 112 -1.42 -11.12 16.80
N ASN A 113 -1.67 -10.47 15.66
CA ASN A 113 -2.16 -11.13 14.46
C ASN A 113 -1.02 -11.55 13.53
N MET A 114 0.19 -11.05 13.71
CA MET A 114 1.30 -11.38 12.83
C MET A 114 1.65 -12.87 12.89
N ILE A 115 1.87 -13.47 11.73
CA ILE A 115 2.33 -14.85 11.57
C ILE A 115 3.84 -14.84 11.31
N ASP A 116 4.28 -14.10 10.29
CA ASP A 116 5.69 -14.00 9.92
C ASP A 116 6.00 -12.68 9.21
N THR A 117 7.25 -12.21 9.35
CA THR A 117 7.77 -11.03 8.66
C THR A 117 9.29 -11.08 8.57
N TYR A 118 9.81 -10.66 7.42
CA TYR A 118 11.25 -10.53 7.16
C TYR A 118 11.51 -9.59 5.98
N ASP A 119 12.68 -8.96 5.99
CA ASP A 119 13.16 -8.16 4.87
C ASP A 119 13.66 -9.08 3.75
N ILE A 120 13.25 -8.82 2.51
CA ILE A 120 13.69 -9.55 1.32
C ILE A 120 14.94 -8.89 0.75
N GLY A 121 14.97 -7.55 0.71
CA GLY A 121 16.11 -6.81 0.17
C GLY A 121 15.92 -5.32 0.28
N ARG A 122 17.04 -4.59 0.23
CA ARG A 122 17.08 -3.13 0.31
C ARG A 122 17.33 -2.54 -1.08
N LEU A 123 16.50 -1.59 -1.50
CA LEU A 123 16.58 -0.95 -2.81
C LEU A 123 17.41 0.34 -2.76
N THR A 124 17.23 1.15 -1.71
CA THR A 124 17.99 2.39 -1.47
C THR A 124 18.25 2.58 0.02
N VAL A 125 18.85 3.71 0.40
CA VAL A 125 19.01 4.12 1.81
C VAL A 125 17.67 4.39 2.52
N ASN A 126 16.56 4.45 1.80
CA ASN A 126 15.25 4.75 2.35
C ASN A 126 14.12 3.95 1.73
N ALA A 127 14.43 2.85 1.03
CA ALA A 127 13.44 1.94 0.47
C ALA A 127 13.90 0.48 0.53
N ASP A 128 12.96 -0.39 0.89
CA ASP A 128 13.14 -1.84 0.98
C ASP A 128 11.96 -2.62 0.41
N VAL A 129 12.15 -3.93 0.26
CA VAL A 129 11.11 -4.91 -0.06
C VAL A 129 11.06 -5.91 1.08
N GLY A 130 9.87 -6.16 1.61
CA GLY A 130 9.66 -7.04 2.75
C GLY A 130 8.43 -7.93 2.59
N TYR A 131 8.45 -9.06 3.30
CA TYR A 131 7.34 -9.99 3.43
C TYR A 131 6.61 -9.77 4.77
N TYR A 132 5.29 -9.90 4.75
CA TYR A 132 4.46 -9.87 5.94
C TYR A 132 3.23 -10.76 5.78
N SER A 133 2.94 -11.58 6.79
CA SER A 133 1.75 -12.43 6.86
C SER A 133 1.03 -12.28 8.21
N TRP A 134 -0.30 -12.42 8.19
CA TRP A 134 -1.12 -12.26 9.38
C TRP A 134 -2.34 -13.18 9.40
N ARG A 135 -2.80 -13.44 10.62
CA ARG A 135 -4.02 -14.19 10.93
C ARG A 135 -5.24 -13.34 10.61
N CYS A 136 -6.17 -13.90 9.85
CA CYS A 136 -7.48 -13.32 9.68
C CYS A 136 -8.49 -14.00 10.63
N PRO A 137 -9.53 -13.27 11.09
CA PRO A 137 -10.59 -13.88 11.86
C PRO A 137 -11.35 -14.92 11.01
N SER A 138 -11.66 -16.06 11.62
CA SER A 138 -12.47 -17.11 10.99
C SER A 138 -13.81 -16.56 10.50
N PRO A 139 -14.30 -16.94 9.29
CA PRO A 139 -13.81 -18.02 8.42
C PRO A 139 -12.81 -17.59 7.34
N LEU A 140 -12.24 -16.39 7.42
CA LEU A 140 -11.30 -15.91 6.40
C LEU A 140 -9.97 -16.64 6.50
N LYS A 141 -9.43 -17.04 5.34
CA LYS A 141 -8.05 -17.54 5.26
C LYS A 141 -7.07 -16.44 5.67
N ASN A 142 -5.96 -16.84 6.28
CA ASN A 142 -4.83 -15.97 6.55
C ASN A 142 -4.35 -15.31 5.26
N ARG A 143 -3.69 -14.16 5.41
CA ARG A 143 -3.24 -13.36 4.28
C ARG A 143 -1.76 -13.04 4.42
N ASP A 144 -1.14 -12.81 3.28
CA ASP A 144 0.21 -12.30 3.18
C ASP A 144 0.34 -11.29 2.04
N PHE A 145 1.42 -10.52 2.07
CA PHE A 145 1.82 -9.67 0.97
C PHE A 145 3.34 -9.50 0.95
N VAL A 146 3.85 -9.23 -0.25
CA VAL A 146 5.17 -8.60 -0.43
C VAL A 146 4.93 -7.12 -0.72
N THR A 147 5.61 -6.26 0.02
CA THR A 147 5.51 -4.81 -0.16
C THR A 147 6.86 -4.20 -0.44
N MET A 148 6.91 -3.26 -1.38
CA MET A 148 7.95 -2.24 -1.38
C MET A 148 7.50 -1.15 -0.41
N ARG A 149 8.41 -0.75 0.48
CA ARG A 149 8.21 0.32 1.46
C ARG A 149 9.32 1.36 1.28
N SER A 150 8.93 2.63 1.27
CA SER A 150 9.85 3.78 1.24
C SER A 150 9.49 4.75 2.34
N TRP A 151 10.48 5.44 2.92
CA TRP A 151 10.28 6.38 4.02
C TRP A 151 11.03 7.69 3.82
N LEU A 152 10.47 8.75 4.41
CA LEU A 152 11.01 10.10 4.32
C LEU A 152 10.73 10.88 5.62
N PRO A 153 11.76 11.18 6.43
CA PRO A 153 11.68 12.17 7.50
C PRO A 153 11.58 13.59 6.92
N LEU A 154 10.66 14.40 7.42
CA LEU A 154 10.37 15.77 6.97
C LEU A 154 10.27 16.71 8.17
N GLY A 155 11.43 17.12 8.71
CA GLY A 155 11.47 17.97 9.91
C GLY A 155 10.87 17.22 11.11
N ASN A 156 9.67 17.63 11.52
CA ASN A 156 8.94 17.00 12.63
C ASN A 156 7.97 15.88 12.19
N ASP A 157 7.75 15.74 10.89
CA ASP A 157 6.86 14.74 10.31
C ASP A 157 7.67 13.53 9.79
N TYR A 158 7.06 12.35 9.81
CA TYR A 158 7.63 11.15 9.23
C TYR A 158 6.63 10.51 8.28
N LEU A 159 7.04 10.21 7.05
CA LEU A 159 6.20 9.52 6.07
C LEU A 159 6.76 8.14 5.77
N ILE A 160 5.86 7.16 5.68
CA ILE A 160 6.15 5.80 5.22
C ILE A 160 5.08 5.46 4.18
N ILE A 161 5.51 5.15 2.96
CA ILE A 161 4.65 4.70 1.87
C ILE A 161 4.97 3.23 1.61
N ASN A 162 3.94 2.40 1.50
CA ASN A 162 4.08 1.02 1.07
C ASN A 162 3.04 0.69 0.00
N TYR A 163 3.43 -0.15 -0.95
CA TYR A 163 2.50 -0.76 -1.88
C TYR A 163 2.94 -2.19 -2.24
N SER A 164 1.98 -3.02 -2.62
CA SER A 164 2.22 -4.43 -2.93
C SER A 164 3.03 -4.58 -4.21
N VAL A 165 4.07 -5.42 -4.18
CA VAL A 165 4.89 -5.79 -5.35
C VAL A 165 4.85 -7.29 -5.56
N LYS A 166 5.11 -7.73 -6.80
CA LYS A 166 5.31 -9.15 -7.10
C LYS A 166 6.80 -9.48 -6.90
N HIS A 167 7.10 -10.55 -6.20
CA HIS A 167 8.45 -11.08 -6.07
C HIS A 167 8.48 -12.52 -6.61
N PRO A 168 9.28 -12.84 -7.66
CA PRO A 168 9.22 -14.12 -8.37
C PRO A 168 9.31 -15.36 -7.46
N ALA A 169 10.17 -15.32 -6.43
CA ALA A 169 10.38 -16.43 -5.51
C ALA A 169 9.30 -16.60 -4.43
N LEU A 170 8.48 -15.57 -4.20
CA LEU A 170 7.45 -15.55 -3.15
C LEU A 170 6.04 -15.46 -3.73
N TYR A 171 5.91 -15.59 -5.05
CA TYR A 171 4.62 -15.72 -5.70
C TYR A 171 4.03 -17.09 -5.34
N GLN A 172 3.33 -17.16 -4.22
CA GLN A 172 2.55 -18.34 -3.91
C GLN A 172 1.34 -18.39 -4.85
N SER A 173 1.27 -19.48 -5.59
CA SER A 173 0.15 -19.84 -6.44
C SER A 173 -1.14 -19.95 -5.61
N GLY A 174 -2.05 -18.98 -5.78
CA GLY A 174 -3.45 -19.13 -5.37
C GLY A 174 -3.92 -18.09 -4.36
N TRP A 175 -4.39 -16.97 -4.90
CA TRP A 175 -5.46 -16.18 -4.28
C TRP A 175 -6.80 -16.88 -4.52
#